data_AF-A0A9E5NCB7-F1
#
_entry.id   AF-A0A9E5NCB7-F1
#
_cell.length_a   1.000
_cell.length_b   1.000
_cell.length_c   1.000
_cell.angle_alpha   90.00
_cell.angle_beta   90.00
_cell.angle_gamma   90.00
#
_symmetry.space_group_name_H-M   'P 1'
#
loop_
_entity.id
_entity.type
_entity.pdbx_description
1 polymer ?
#
loop_
_entity_poly.entity_id
_entity_poly.type
_entity_poly.pdbx_seq_one_letter_code
_entity_poly.pdbx_strand_id
1 'polypeptide(L)'
;KVYKVTVGFPREESFALVSQMRRAATSIGMNLVEGSMRLNSREFRQFVGIARGSAAEVTYQLLLARDLGYISKELYEELRS
;
A
#
# COMPACT_ATOMS: atom_id res chain seq x y z
N LYS A 1 0.41 7.14 -5.85
CA LYS A 1 0.35 8.15 -4.76
C LYS A 1 1.33 7.83 -3.62
N VAL A 2 1.35 6.59 -3.06
CA VAL A 2 2.23 6.16 -1.94
C VAL A 2 3.70 6.58 -2.09
N TYR A 3 4.35 6.32 -3.23
CA TYR A 3 5.75 6.70 -3.45
C TYR A 3 5.99 8.20 -3.28
N LYS A 4 5.08 9.05 -3.77
CA LYS A 4 5.19 10.51 -3.66
C LYS A 4 5.01 10.98 -2.22
N VAL A 5 4.01 10.44 -1.53
CA VAL A 5 3.69 10.79 -0.13
C VAL A 5 4.84 10.43 0.82
N THR A 6 5.42 9.25 0.64
CA THR A 6 6.52 8.76 1.49
C THR A 6 7.84 9.52 1.32
N VAL A 7 7.97 10.43 0.36
CA VAL A 7 9.15 11.31 0.23
C VAL A 7 9.22 12.31 1.40
N GLY A 8 8.08 12.72 1.95
CA GLY A 8 8.03 13.70 3.04
C GLY A 8 8.25 13.11 4.44
N PHE A 9 8.49 11.80 4.56
CA PHE A 9 8.61 11.14 5.87
C PHE A 9 10.01 11.35 6.46
N PRO A 10 10.18 11.21 7.79
CA PRO A 10 11.48 11.25 8.43
C PRO A 10 12.45 10.23 7.81
N ARG A 11 13.74 10.57 7.76
CA ARG A 11 14.75 9.74 7.10
C ARG A 11 14.92 8.39 7.80
N GLU A 12 14.70 8.35 9.11
CA GLU A 12 14.73 7.18 9.98
C GLU A 12 13.69 6.13 9.56
N GLU A 13 12.57 6.56 8.95
CA GLU A 13 11.51 5.67 8.47
C GLU A 13 11.80 5.02 7.11
N SER A 14 12.91 5.39 6.45
CA SER A 14 13.25 4.91 5.10
C SER A 14 13.27 3.38 5.00
N PHE A 15 13.83 2.72 6.03
CA PHE A 15 13.90 1.26 6.11
C PHE A 15 12.75 0.64 6.91
N ALA A 16 11.98 1.45 7.63
CA ALA A 16 10.82 1.03 8.40
C ALA A 16 9.52 1.30 7.59
N LEU A 17 8.72 2.30 7.98
CA LEU A 17 7.39 2.52 7.41
C LEU A 17 7.43 2.77 5.89
N VAL A 18 8.38 3.56 5.40
CA VAL A 18 8.49 3.87 3.96
C VAL A 18 8.72 2.61 3.12
N SER A 19 9.63 1.72 3.57
CA SER A 19 9.94 0.48 2.85
C SER A 19 8.75 -0.48 2.82
N GLN A 20 8.01 -0.57 3.94
CA GLN A 20 6.84 -1.43 4.05
C GLN A 20 5.69 -0.91 3.18
N MET A 21 5.39 0.40 3.24
CA MET A 21 4.33 1.02 2.42
C MET A 21 4.58 0.86 0.92
N ARG A 22 5.81 1.10 0.47
CA ARG A 22 6.15 0.98 -0.96
C ARG A 22 6.06 -0.47 -1.43
N ARG A 23 6.50 -1.43 -0.62
CA ARG A 23 6.37 -2.86 -0.95
C ARG A 23 4.92 -3.31 -0.99
N ALA A 24 4.12 -2.96 0.02
CA ALA A 24 2.69 -3.30 0.06
C ALA A 24 1.95 -2.68 -1.15
N ALA A 25 2.18 -1.39 -1.45
CA ALA A 25 1.56 -0.73 -2.59
C ALA A 25 1.93 -1.37 -3.94
N THR A 26 3.20 -1.72 -4.15
CA THR A 26 3.66 -2.41 -5.36
C THR A 26 3.09 -3.83 -5.43
N SER A 27 3.01 -4.54 -4.30
CA SER A 27 2.48 -5.90 -4.19
C SER A 27 1.03 -6.01 -4.66
N ILE A 28 0.20 -4.96 -4.48
CA ILE A 28 -1.18 -4.93 -5.00
C ILE A 28 -1.20 -5.18 -6.51
N GLY A 29 -0.47 -4.35 -7.26
CA GLY A 29 -0.43 -4.44 -8.72
C GLY A 29 0.25 -5.73 -9.19
N MET A 30 1.35 -6.11 -8.56
CA MET A 30 2.08 -7.34 -8.90
C MET A 30 1.20 -8.58 -8.76
N ASN A 31 0.45 -8.70 -7.66
CA ASN A 31 -0.45 -9.84 -7.46
C ASN A 31 -1.65 -9.83 -8.42
N LEU A 32 -2.21 -8.66 -8.76
CA LEU A 32 -3.29 -8.59 -9.75
C LEU A 32 -2.83 -9.02 -11.14
N VAL A 33 -1.66 -8.54 -11.58
CA VAL A 33 -1.06 -8.94 -12.86
C VAL A 33 -0.73 -10.42 -12.86
N GLU A 34 -0.05 -10.92 -11.82
CA GLU A 34 0.29 -12.33 -11.72
C GLU A 34 -0.96 -13.23 -11.69
N GLY A 35 -1.97 -12.81 -10.94
CA GLY A 35 -3.26 -13.49 -10.88
C GLY A 35 -3.96 -13.53 -12.23
N SER A 36 -3.91 -12.44 -13.01
CA SER A 36 -4.55 -12.36 -14.33
C SER A 36 -3.94 -13.30 -15.37
N MET A 37 -2.70 -13.77 -15.13
CA MET A 37 -2.00 -14.72 -15.98
C MET A 37 -2.26 -16.19 -15.60
N ARG A 38 -3.09 -16.45 -14.59
CA ARG A 38 -3.41 -17.81 -14.13
C ARG A 38 -4.44 -18.50 -15.03
N LEU A 39 -4.39 -19.82 -15.08
CA LEU A 39 -5.19 -20.63 -16.02
C LEU A 39 -6.66 -20.76 -15.61
N ASN A 40 -6.97 -20.58 -14.32
CA ASN A 40 -8.33 -20.71 -13.83
C ASN A 40 -8.70 -19.64 -12.78
N SER A 41 -10.01 -19.45 -12.61
CA SER A 41 -10.55 -18.41 -11.73
C SER A 41 -10.29 -18.67 -10.24
N ARG A 42 -10.01 -19.92 -9.83
CA ARG A 42 -9.72 -20.22 -8.42
C ARG A 42 -8.36 -19.65 -8.03
N GLU A 43 -7.35 -19.87 -8.86
CA GLU A 43 -6.02 -19.29 -8.67
C GLU A 43 -6.09 -17.75 -8.73
N PHE A 44 -6.77 -17.19 -9.72
CA PHE A 44 -6.93 -15.73 -9.82
C PHE A 44 -7.53 -15.13 -8.53
N ARG A 45 -8.56 -15.75 -7.96
CA ARG A 45 -9.17 -15.30 -6.69
C ARG A 45 -8.19 -15.31 -5.52
N GLN A 46 -7.26 -16.25 -5.45
CA GLN A 46 -6.23 -16.27 -4.41
C GLN A 46 -5.32 -15.03 -4.52
N PHE A 47 -4.85 -14.71 -5.72
CA PHE A 47 -4.04 -13.53 -5.98
C PHE A 47 -4.78 -12.22 -5.71
N VAL A 48 -6.07 -12.14 -6.06
CA VAL A 48 -6.94 -11.01 -5.68
C VAL A 48 -7.03 -10.88 -4.16
N GLY A 49 -7.13 -12.00 -3.44
CA GLY A 49 -7.11 -12.02 -1.97
C GLY A 49 -5.82 -11.44 -1.40
N ILE A 50 -4.66 -11.80 -1.96
CA ILE A 50 -3.35 -11.26 -1.56
C ILE A 50 -3.28 -9.76 -1.86
N ALA A 51 -3.67 -9.34 -3.08
CA ALA A 51 -3.71 -7.93 -3.47
C ALA A 51 -4.59 -7.10 -2.53
N ARG A 52 -5.75 -7.64 -2.12
CA ARG A 52 -6.64 -7.02 -1.15
C ARG A 52 -6.00 -6.92 0.24
N GLY A 53 -5.25 -7.93 0.68
CA GLY A 53 -4.45 -7.88 1.91
C GLY A 53 -3.44 -6.73 1.88
N SER A 54 -2.64 -6.65 0.83
CA SER A 54 -1.66 -5.56 0.63
C SER A 54 -2.33 -4.17 0.59
N ALA A 55 -3.54 -4.05 0.02
CA ALA A 55 -4.29 -2.80 0.02
C ALA A 55 -4.77 -2.39 1.43
N ALA A 56 -5.18 -3.37 2.25
CA ALA A 56 -5.54 -3.12 3.64
C ALA A 56 -4.32 -2.68 4.47
N GLU A 57 -3.15 -3.27 4.24
CA GLU A 57 -1.90 -2.84 4.86
C GLU A 57 -1.57 -1.38 4.55
N VAL A 58 -1.61 -0.98 3.27
CA VAL A 58 -1.38 0.41 2.87
C VAL A 58 -2.38 1.35 3.53
N THR A 59 -3.65 0.95 3.61
CA THR A 59 -4.70 1.75 4.26
C THR A 59 -4.40 1.99 5.74
N TYR A 60 -3.99 0.94 6.47
CA TYR A 60 -3.56 1.06 7.85
C TYR A 60 -2.30 1.90 8.00
N GLN A 61 -1.30 1.72 7.12
CA GLN A 61 -0.07 2.49 7.18
C GLN A 61 -0.27 3.98 6.89
N LEU A 62 -1.24 4.33 6.03
CA LEU A 62 -1.67 5.73 5.84
C LEU A 62 -2.30 6.32 7.10
N LEU A 63 -3.12 5.53 7.81
CA LEU A 63 -3.67 5.93 9.10
C LEU A 63 -2.56 6.16 10.14
N LEU A 64 -1.62 5.23 10.23
CA LEU A 64 -0.46 5.35 11.12
C LEU A 64 0.40 6.56 10.78
N ALA A 65 0.69 6.80 9.49
CA ALA A 65 1.46 7.97 9.05
C ALA A 65 0.79 9.29 9.46
N ARG A 66 -0.55 9.37 9.42
CA ARG A 66 -1.30 10.52 9.91
C ARG A 66 -1.16 10.66 11.44
N ASP A 67 -1.32 9.57 12.18
CA ASP A 67 -1.25 9.58 13.65
C ASP A 67 0.15 9.94 14.17
N LEU A 68 1.20 9.60 13.41
CA LEU A 68 2.58 10.01 13.66
C LEU A 68 2.90 11.43 13.15
N GLY A 69 1.95 12.11 12.50
CA GLY A 69 2.11 13.47 11.99
C GLY A 69 2.95 13.59 10.71
N TYR A 70 3.19 12.49 9.99
CA TYR A 70 3.98 12.49 8.74
C TYR A 70 3.18 13.00 7.53
N ILE A 71 1.85 12.97 7.65
CA ILE A 71 0.92 13.56 6.66
C ILE A 71 -0.18 14.32 7.39
N SER A 72 -0.71 15.37 6.75
CA SER A 72 -1.84 16.12 7.30
C SER A 72 -3.14 15.33 7.21
N LYS A 73 -4.15 15.75 7.98
CA LYS A 73 -5.49 15.17 7.91
C LYS A 73 -6.10 15.33 6.50
N GLU A 74 -5.92 16.49 5.88
CA GLU A 74 -6.44 16.80 4.55
C GLU A 74 -5.82 15.87 3.50
N LEU A 75 -4.49 15.68 3.55
CA LEU A 75 -3.80 14.75 2.67
C LEU A 75 -4.23 13.30 2.93
N TYR A 76 -4.44 12.91 4.19
CA TYR A 76 -4.97 11.58 4.52
C TYR A 76 -6.35 11.32 3.89
N GLU A 77 -7.28 12.26 3.99
CA GLU A 77 -8.62 12.12 3.39
C GLU A 77 -8.55 12.08 1.85
N GLU A 78 -7.69 12.89 1.20
CA GLU A 78 -7.47 12.86 -0.25
C GLU A 78 -6.87 11.52 -0.74
N LEU A 79 -6.08 10.85 0.10
CA LEU A 79 -5.51 9.54 -0.21
C LEU A 79 -6.50 8.40 -0.02
N ARG A 80 -7.60 8.64 0.70
CA ARG A 80 -8.64 7.64 1.03
C ARG A 80 -9.86 7.70 0.10
N SER A 81 -10.06 8.81 -0.61
CA SER A 81 -11.06 8.95 -1.68
C SER A 81 -10.68 8.21 -2.96
#